data_AF-A0A7J4CS82-F1
#
_entry.id   AF-A0A7J4CS82-F1
#
_cell.length_a   1.000
_cell.length_b   1.000
_cell.length_c   1.000
_cell.angle_alpha   90.00
_cell.angle_beta   90.00
_cell.angle_gamma   90.00
#
_symmetry.space_group_name_H-M   'P 1'
#
loop_
_entity.id
_entity.type
_entity.pdbx_description
1 polymer ?
#
loop_
_entity_poly.entity_id
_entity_poly.type
_entity_poly.pdbx_seq_one_letter_code
_entity_poly.pdbx_strand_id
1 'polypeptide(L)'
;MQKIISLTIILISVIVLPNAFAEINVETVLDNLKNPWELEFAPDGTIFFTERDGKLWVIDNESTLQLVAEFPASNTAEGGLLGLE
;
A
#
# COMPACT_ATOMS: atom_id res chain seq x y z
N MET A 1 2.12 44.11 30.80
CA MET A 1 2.07 42.73 31.32
C MET A 1 1.23 41.80 30.43
N GLN A 2 -0.04 42.12 30.15
CA GLN A 2 -0.93 41.33 29.25
C GLN A 2 -0.29 40.94 27.90
N LYS A 3 0.30 41.91 27.18
CA LYS A 3 0.89 41.70 25.85
C LYS A 3 2.09 40.73 25.85
N ILE A 4 2.88 40.73 26.93
CA ILE A 4 4.04 39.83 27.09
C ILE A 4 3.54 38.41 27.33
N ILE A 5 2.55 38.25 28.21
CA ILE A 5 1.92 36.95 28.48
C ILE A 5 1.30 36.36 27.20
N SER A 6 0.57 37.16 26.43
CA SER A 6 0.00 36.71 25.15
C SER A 6 1.07 36.26 24.14
N LEU A 7 2.18 36.99 24.04
CA LEU A 7 3.27 36.66 23.12
C LEU A 7 3.96 35.35 23.54
N THR A 8 4.16 35.14 24.83
CA THR A 8 4.73 33.90 25.37
C THR A 8 3.81 32.70 25.12
N ILE A 9 2.49 32.87 25.27
CA ILE A 9 1.52 31.80 24.98
C ILE A 9 1.55 31.41 23.50
N ILE A 10 1.62 32.40 22.59
CA ILE A 10 1.71 32.14 21.14
C ILE A 10 3.02 31.42 20.80
N LEU A 11 4.14 31.85 21.40
CA LEU A 11 5.43 31.21 21.14
C LEU A 11 5.45 29.75 21.62
N ILE A 12 4.86 29.47 22.78
CA ILE A 12 4.74 28.11 23.31
C ILE A 12 3.80 27.28 22.42
N SER A 13 2.69 27.83 21.93
CA SER A 13 1.77 27.05 21.08
C SER A 13 2.43 26.62 19.77
N VAL A 14 3.27 27.46 19.17
CA VAL A 14 4.01 27.11 17.94
C VAL A 14 5.00 25.96 18.18
N ILE A 15 5.58 25.86 19.38
CA ILE A 15 6.55 24.82 19.74
C ILE A 15 5.84 23.49 20.11
N VAL A 16 4.64 23.56 20.69
CA VAL A 16 3.90 22.39 21.21
C VAL A 16 2.97 21.75 20.17
N LEU A 17 2.68 22.45 19.06
CA LEU A 17 1.90 21.86 17.97
C LEU A 17 2.67 20.67 17.38
N PRO A 18 2.09 19.45 17.39
CA PRO A 18 2.73 18.32 16.74
C PRO A 18 2.88 18.61 15.25
N ASN A 19 4.02 18.22 14.68
CA ASN A 19 4.19 18.31 13.24
C ASN A 19 3.10 17.48 12.55
N ALA A 20 2.43 18.04 11.54
CA ALA A 20 1.36 17.38 10.80
C ALA A 20 1.89 16.30 9.82
N PHE A 21 2.91 15.54 10.21
CA PHE A 21 3.36 14.37 9.46
C PHE A 21 2.53 13.17 9.92
N ALA A 22 1.87 12.51 8.98
CA ALA A 22 1.23 11.23 9.25
C ALA A 22 2.31 10.18 9.54
N GLU A 23 2.18 9.46 10.65
CA GLU A 23 2.97 8.26 10.88
C GLU A 23 2.48 7.18 9.92
N ILE A 24 3.35 6.73 9.01
CA ILE A 24 3.06 5.63 8.09
C ILE A 24 3.55 4.34 8.74
N ASN A 25 2.61 3.48 9.11
CA ASN A 25 2.92 2.12 9.54
C ASN A 25 2.97 1.23 8.30
N VAL A 26 4.14 0.64 8.02
CA VAL A 26 4.35 -0.26 6.89
C VAL A 26 4.53 -1.68 7.42
N GLU A 27 3.77 -2.60 6.85
CA GLU A 27 3.80 -4.03 7.13
C GLU A 27 4.03 -4.78 5.81
N THR A 28 4.90 -5.79 5.86
CA THR A 28 5.05 -6.72 4.73
C THR A 28 3.97 -7.78 4.81
N VAL A 29 2.98 -7.71 3.90
CA VAL A 29 1.88 -8.68 3.81
C VAL A 29 2.34 -9.99 3.15
N LEU A 30 3.12 -9.88 2.07
CA LEU A 30 3.77 -11.00 1.38
C LEU A 30 5.16 -10.59 0.91
N ASP A 31 6.05 -11.58 0.81
CA ASP A 31 7.39 -11.42 0.25
C ASP A 31 7.68 -12.50 -0.81
N ASN A 32 8.88 -12.46 -1.40
CA ASN A 32 9.36 -13.45 -2.38
C ASN A 32 8.47 -13.60 -3.65
N LEU A 33 7.73 -12.55 -4.01
CA LEU A 33 6.93 -12.49 -5.24
C LEU A 33 7.81 -12.34 -6.49
N LYS A 34 7.32 -12.86 -7.62
CA LYS A 34 7.97 -12.78 -8.94
C LYS A 34 7.38 -11.63 -9.75
N ASN A 35 7.99 -10.45 -9.62
CA ASN A 35 7.59 -9.26 -10.39
C ASN A 35 6.08 -8.95 -10.27
N PRO A 36 5.59 -8.61 -9.06
CA PRO A 36 4.20 -8.20 -8.89
C PRO A 36 3.90 -6.96 -9.74
N TRP A 37 2.75 -6.95 -10.41
CA TRP A 37 2.40 -5.95 -11.44
C TRP A 37 1.26 -5.03 -11.03
N GLU A 38 0.09 -5.62 -10.76
CA GLU A 38 -1.10 -4.91 -10.31
C GLU A 38 -1.68 -5.60 -9.07
N LEU A 39 -2.36 -4.81 -8.23
CA LEU A 39 -3.08 -5.25 -7.04
C LEU A 39 -4.42 -4.52 -6.99
N GLU A 40 -5.48 -5.28 -6.72
CA GLU A 40 -6.83 -4.75 -6.55
C GLU A 40 -7.51 -5.34 -5.31
N PHE A 41 -8.27 -4.50 -4.62
CA PHE A 41 -9.12 -4.93 -3.50
C PHE A 41 -10.54 -5.15 -4.01
N ALA A 42 -11.04 -6.36 -3.85
CA ALA A 42 -12.45 -6.64 -4.05
C ALA A 42 -13.32 -5.97 -2.97
N PRO A 43 -14.63 -5.75 -3.22
CA PRO A 43 -15.52 -5.12 -2.24
C PRO A 43 -15.62 -5.82 -0.88
N ASP A 44 -15.30 -7.11 -0.81
CA ASP A 44 -15.31 -7.93 0.41
C ASP A 44 -13.97 -7.94 1.16
N GLY A 45 -12.98 -7.18 0.68
CA GLY A 45 -11.64 -7.08 1.26
C GLY A 45 -10.63 -8.07 0.70
N THR A 46 -11.06 -9.04 -0.12
CA THR A 46 -10.16 -9.97 -0.80
C THR A 46 -9.18 -9.22 -1.71
N ILE A 47 -7.92 -9.62 -1.70
CA ILE A 47 -6.87 -8.99 -2.50
C ILE A 47 -6.56 -9.87 -3.70
N PHE A 48 -6.67 -9.31 -4.90
CA PHE A 48 -6.17 -9.92 -6.13
C PHE A 48 -4.88 -9.23 -6.54
N PHE A 49 -3.91 -10.00 -7.03
CA PHE A 49 -2.72 -9.40 -7.63
C PHE A 49 -2.17 -10.26 -8.76
N THR A 50 -1.49 -9.60 -9.70
CA THR A 50 -0.85 -10.25 -10.84
C THR A 50 0.66 -10.28 -10.67
N GLU A 51 1.29 -11.36 -11.13
CA GLU A 51 2.72 -11.43 -11.39
C GLU A 51 2.94 -11.33 -12.91
N ARG A 52 4.02 -10.65 -13.31
CA ARG A 52 4.38 -10.47 -14.72
C ARG A 52 4.30 -11.75 -15.53
N ASP A 53 4.79 -12.82 -14.93
CA ASP A 53 5.01 -14.11 -15.57
C ASP A 53 3.71 -14.90 -15.81
N GLY A 54 2.55 -14.27 -15.57
CA GLY A 54 1.26 -14.79 -15.98
C GLY A 54 0.41 -15.32 -14.85
N LYS A 55 0.81 -15.14 -13.59
CA LYS A 55 0.05 -15.67 -12.45
C LYS A 55 -0.91 -14.64 -11.89
N LEU A 56 -2.15 -15.09 -11.69
CA LEU A 56 -3.17 -14.38 -10.93
C LEU A 56 -3.30 -15.04 -9.56
N TRP A 57 -3.07 -14.26 -8.52
CA TRP A 57 -3.15 -14.69 -7.12
C TRP A 57 -4.31 -14.03 -6.41
N VAL A 58 -4.79 -14.70 -5.36
CA VAL A 58 -5.77 -14.17 -4.41
C VAL A 58 -5.28 -14.36 -2.98
N ILE A 59 -5.52 -13.38 -2.12
CA ILE A 59 -5.31 -13.41 -0.67
C ILE A 59 -6.66 -13.14 -0.01
N ASP A 60 -7.15 -14.09 0.77
CA ASP A 60 -8.39 -13.90 1.53
C ASP A 60 -8.17 -13.11 2.83
N ASN A 61 -9.27 -12.79 3.51
CA ASN A 61 -9.26 -12.06 4.79
C ASN A 61 -8.57 -12.82 5.94
N GLU A 62 -8.25 -14.11 5.75
CA GLU A 62 -7.51 -14.95 6.70
C GLU A 62 -6.02 -15.08 6.33
N SER A 63 -5.56 -14.27 5.36
CA SER A 63 -4.19 -14.27 4.82
C SER A 63 -3.80 -15.56 4.11
N THR A 64 -4.78 -16.30 3.56
CA THR A 64 -4.51 -17.49 2.75
C THR A 64 -4.22 -17.10 1.32
N LEU A 65 -3.00 -17.40 0.85
CA LEU A 65 -2.59 -17.20 -0.54
C LEU A 65 -3.00 -18.38 -1.43
N GLN A 66 -3.66 -18.11 -2.55
CA GLN A 66 -4.08 -19.12 -3.52
C GLN A 66 -3.82 -18.67 -4.96
N LEU A 67 -3.36 -19.59 -5.80
CA LEU A 67 -3.23 -19.36 -7.25
C LEU A 67 -4.61 -19.52 -7.89
N VAL A 68 -5.10 -18.47 -8.52
CA VAL A 68 -6.40 -18.47 -9.22
C VAL A 68 -6.24 -19.02 -10.63
N ALA A 69 -5.24 -18.50 -11.35
CA ALA A 69 -5.00 -18.87 -12.75
C ALA A 69 -3.55 -18.58 -13.15
N GLU A 70 -3.11 -19.29 -14.19
CA GLU A 70 -1.85 -19.04 -14.88
C GLU A 70 -2.10 -18.90 -16.38
N PHE A 71 -1.60 -17.81 -16.95
CA PHE A 71 -1.77 -17.44 -18.34
C PHE A 71 -0.42 -17.50 -19.07
N PRO A 72 -0.39 -17.83 -20.37
CA PRO A 72 0.81 -17.62 -21.17
C PRO A 72 1.20 -16.14 -21.15
N ALA A 73 2.40 -15.84 -20.65
CA ALA A 73 2.91 -14.49 -20.55
C ALA A 73 4.20 -14.31 -21.34
N SER A 74 4.34 -13.14 -21.96
CA SER A 74 5.64 -12.70 -22.48
C SER A 74 6.42 -12.02 -21.37
N ASN A 75 7.72 -12.30 -21.26
CA ASN A 75 8.61 -11.60 -20.32
C ASN A 75 9.45 -10.51 -21.02
N THR A 76 9.07 -10.09 -22.23
CA THR A 76 9.79 -9.08 -23.00
C THR A 76 9.16 -7.69 -22.86
N ALA A 77 9.98 -6.65 -22.72
CA ALA A 77 9.56 -5.24 -22.70
C ALA A 77 8.53 -4.92 -21.60
N GLU A 78 7.31 -4.50 -21.95
CA GLU A 78 6.15 -4.34 -21.06
C GLU A 78 5.10 -5.43 -21.33
N GLY A 79 5.51 -6.59 -21.85
CA GLY A 79 4.66 -7.76 -21.98
C GLY A 79 4.54 -8.52 -20.66
N GLY A 80 3.41 -9.20 -20.49
CA GLY A 80 3.10 -10.03 -19.33
C GLY A 80 1.59 -10.03 -19.03
N LEU A 81 1.22 -10.57 -17.87
CA LEU A 81 -0.09 -10.31 -17.26
C LEU A 81 0.00 -8.99 -16.51
N LEU A 82 -0.42 -7.91 -17.17
CA LEU A 82 -0.18 -6.56 -16.68
C LEU A 82 -1.21 -6.08 -15.67
N GLY A 83 -2.44 -6.61 -15.72
CA GLY A 83 -3.49 -6.00 -14.94
C GLY A 83 -4.76 -6.78 -14.67
N LEU A 84 -5.59 -6.13 -13.86
CA LEU A 84 -6.90 -6.54 -13.38
C LEU A 84 -7.90 -5.48 -13.85
N GLU A 85 -8.87 -5.85 -14.68
CA GLU A 85 -10.00 -5.00 -15.13
C GLU A 85 -11.32 -5.75 -14.93
#